data_AF-T0KQT1-F1
#
_entry.id   AF-T0KQT1-F1
#
_cell.length_a   1.000
_cell.length_b   1.000
_cell.length_c   1.000
_cell.angle_alpha   90.00
_cell.angle_beta   90.00
_cell.angle_gamma   90.00
#
_symmetry.space_group_name_H-M   'P 1'
#
loop_
_entity.id
_entity.type
_entity.pdbx_description
1 polymer ?
#
loop_
_entity_poly.entity_id
_entity_poly.type
_entity_poly.pdbx_seq_one_letter_code
_entity_poly.pdbx_strand_id
1 'polypeptide(L)'
;MNSFFIEFRDPLFGIIVFFVLVFVVAFFSYWWARFRTKEDHRHLDKFLRGFRTLPSKGELKVLISKGELPEKSWLLLAHSYFKNGDYEKCIEIYSELLSVGSKKNYRETLFLLGRTYFRAGFLERAKEIFLKILQNNPRTPQALAYLLLAYEYMREYSLALEVLEPLDELKKDIKKDSVYLRILALLNDAKISTDDKLKNLVEIYKEERILSRMVFEYLFSKDANLAWQNLDVSKCEMISDVLWRLDKKDLNLDIITQNGYLRELYTARGDVDLAKSSSVFELDVLINLNKKTNATLSFEYICDNCKVLAPFAFNRCSSCHAIDTSRIEINLTKDYHRNFSEENNSFQ
;
A
#
# COMPACT_ATOMS: atom_id res chain seq x y z
N MET A 1 -11.35 -81.49 20.46
CA MET A 1 -11.58 -80.04 20.25
C MET A 1 -10.30 -79.29 20.60
N ASN A 2 -9.30 -79.41 19.71
CA ASN A 2 -8.04 -78.69 19.76
C ASN A 2 -7.97 -77.89 18.46
N SER A 3 -8.35 -76.61 18.45
CA SER A 3 -8.03 -75.74 17.29
C SER A 3 -8.09 -74.23 17.55
N PHE A 4 -8.05 -73.76 18.81
CA PHE A 4 -8.09 -72.32 19.11
C PHE A 4 -6.93 -71.84 20.01
N PHE A 5 -5.85 -72.61 20.07
CA PHE A 5 -4.56 -72.14 20.60
C PHE A 5 -3.60 -72.00 19.42
N ILE A 6 -3.81 -70.97 18.59
CA ILE A 6 -2.76 -70.52 17.67
C ILE A 6 -1.64 -69.95 18.54
N GLU A 7 -0.47 -70.57 18.41
CA GLU A 7 0.84 -70.21 18.94
C GLU A 7 1.01 -68.76 19.38
N PHE A 8 1.00 -68.54 20.71
CA PHE A 8 1.54 -67.34 21.36
C PHE A 8 3.07 -67.22 21.25
N ARG A 9 3.69 -67.89 20.28
CA ARG A 9 5.15 -68.01 20.10
C ARG A 9 5.67 -67.53 18.75
N ASP A 10 4.80 -67.02 17.87
CA ASP A 10 5.22 -66.45 16.58
C ASP A 10 5.43 -64.93 16.71
N PRO A 11 6.66 -64.40 16.58
CA PRO A 11 6.94 -62.96 16.65
C PRO A 11 6.17 -62.15 15.60
N LEU A 12 5.76 -62.75 14.48
CA LEU A 12 4.92 -62.09 13.47
C LEU A 12 3.52 -61.74 14.00
N PHE A 13 2.92 -62.59 14.82
CA PHE A 13 1.59 -62.34 15.37
C PHE A 13 1.59 -61.12 16.31
N GLY A 14 2.61 -60.97 17.15
CA GLY A 14 2.77 -59.79 18.02
C GLY A 14 2.91 -58.49 17.23
N ILE A 15 3.67 -58.51 16.13
CA ILE A 15 3.83 -57.37 15.22
C ILE A 15 2.49 -57.01 14.57
N ILE A 16 1.73 -58.00 14.10
CA ILE A 16 0.40 -57.78 13.50
C ILE A 16 -0.55 -57.13 14.50
N VAL A 17 -0.62 -57.64 15.73
CA VAL A 17 -1.48 -57.07 16.80
C VAL A 17 -1.08 -55.63 17.13
N PHE A 18 0.22 -55.32 17.17
CA PHE A 18 0.70 -53.96 17.40
C PHE A 18 0.24 -52.99 16.30
N PHE A 19 0.40 -53.36 15.02
CA PHE A 19 -0.05 -52.52 13.91
C PHE A 19 -1.57 -52.35 13.87
N VAL A 20 -2.33 -53.39 14.22
CA VAL A 20 -3.80 -53.29 14.36
C VAL A 20 -4.18 -52.31 15.47
N LEU A 21 -3.52 -52.34 16.63
CA LEU A 21 -3.76 -51.39 17.71
C LEU A 21 -3.44 -49.95 17.29
N VAL A 22 -2.29 -49.74 16.63
CA VAL A 22 -1.93 -48.41 16.09
C VAL A 22 -2.96 -47.93 15.08
N PHE A 23 -3.42 -48.80 14.17
CA PHE A 23 -4.45 -48.48 13.20
C PHE A 23 -5.77 -48.12 13.86
N VAL A 24 -6.20 -48.86 14.88
CA VAL A 24 -7.43 -48.60 15.62
C VAL A 24 -7.35 -47.24 16.32
N VAL A 25 -6.26 -46.94 17.03
CA VAL A 25 -6.07 -45.63 17.69
C VAL A 25 -6.05 -44.50 16.68
N ALA A 26 -5.33 -44.66 15.56
CA ALA A 26 -5.29 -43.67 14.49
C ALA A 26 -6.67 -43.47 13.84
N PHE A 27 -7.43 -44.55 13.62
CA PHE A 27 -8.77 -44.52 13.05
C PHE A 27 -9.76 -43.81 13.96
N PHE A 28 -9.78 -44.14 15.26
CA PHE A 28 -10.62 -43.46 16.23
C PHE A 28 -10.22 -41.99 16.41
N SER A 29 -8.92 -41.68 16.47
CA SER A 29 -8.43 -40.30 16.53
C SER A 29 -8.85 -39.48 15.31
N TYR A 30 -8.69 -40.04 14.11
CA TYR A 30 -9.11 -39.42 12.86
C TYR A 30 -10.63 -39.20 12.80
N TRP A 31 -11.41 -40.22 13.14
CA TRP A 31 -12.87 -40.14 13.11
C TRP A 31 -13.40 -39.15 14.15
N TRP A 32 -12.84 -39.17 15.36
CA TRP A 32 -13.18 -38.22 16.43
C TRP A 32 -12.81 -36.79 16.04
N ALA A 33 -11.61 -36.58 15.49
CA ALA A 33 -11.17 -35.28 15.01
C ALA A 33 -12.13 -34.76 13.92
N ARG A 34 -12.48 -35.61 12.95
CA ARG A 34 -13.41 -35.30 11.86
C ARG A 34 -14.83 -35.01 12.34
N PHE A 35 -15.31 -35.74 13.33
CA PHE A 35 -16.61 -35.49 13.95
C PHE A 35 -16.63 -34.14 14.67
N ARG A 36 -15.60 -33.87 15.49
CA ARG A 36 -15.44 -32.58 16.18
C ARG A 36 -15.34 -31.41 15.20
N THR A 37 -14.54 -31.53 14.14
CA THR A 37 -14.46 -30.46 13.11
C THR A 37 -15.81 -30.22 12.45
N LYS A 38 -16.59 -31.26 12.17
CA LYS A 38 -17.92 -31.12 11.56
C LYS A 38 -18.89 -30.39 12.49
N GLU A 39 -18.78 -30.60 13.80
CA GLU A 39 -19.61 -29.94 14.81
C GLU A 39 -19.20 -28.47 15.00
N ASP A 40 -17.89 -28.19 15.07
CA ASP A 40 -17.33 -26.83 15.12
C ASP A 40 -17.72 -26.02 13.88
N HIS A 41 -17.63 -26.62 12.68
CA HIS A 41 -18.05 -25.99 11.44
C HIS A 41 -19.54 -25.67 11.42
N ARG A 42 -20.41 -26.56 11.95
CA ARG A 42 -21.85 -26.28 12.04
C ARG A 42 -22.15 -25.12 12.98
N HIS A 43 -21.45 -25.04 14.11
CA HIS A 43 -21.58 -23.92 15.04
C HIS A 43 -21.15 -22.61 14.40
N LEU A 44 -19.99 -22.60 13.73
CA LEU A 44 -19.48 -21.45 13.00
C LEU A 44 -20.43 -21.04 11.86
N ASP A 45 -20.92 -21.98 11.05
CA ASP A 45 -21.87 -21.71 9.96
C ASP A 45 -23.19 -21.13 10.48
N LYS A 46 -23.72 -21.69 11.57
CA LYS A 46 -24.94 -21.17 12.20
C LYS A 46 -24.74 -19.75 12.71
N PHE A 47 -23.57 -19.48 13.31
CA PHE A 47 -23.18 -18.14 13.72
C PHE A 47 -23.07 -17.19 12.52
N LEU A 48 -22.26 -17.53 11.51
CA LEU A 48 -22.05 -16.70 10.31
C LEU A 48 -23.37 -16.41 9.55
N ARG A 49 -24.32 -17.35 9.56
CA ARG A 49 -25.68 -17.12 9.02
C ARG A 49 -26.43 -16.01 9.76
N GLY A 50 -26.24 -15.88 11.07
CA GLY A 50 -26.79 -14.79 11.89
C GLY A 50 -26.20 -13.41 11.59
N PHE A 51 -25.03 -13.35 10.95
CA PHE A 51 -24.36 -12.10 10.55
C PHE A 51 -24.62 -11.70 9.10
N ARG A 52 -25.44 -12.46 8.36
CA ARG A 52 -25.85 -12.09 6.99
C ARG A 52 -26.65 -10.79 6.97
N THR A 53 -27.40 -10.52 8.04
CA THR A 53 -27.91 -9.21 8.42
C THR A 53 -27.14 -8.78 9.66
N LEU A 54 -26.59 -7.57 9.68
CA LEU A 54 -25.90 -7.04 10.86
C LEU A 54 -26.80 -7.19 12.09
N PRO A 55 -26.35 -7.89 13.15
CA PRO A 55 -27.07 -7.81 14.42
C PRO A 55 -27.04 -6.35 14.88
N SER A 56 -28.16 -5.88 15.39
CA SER A 56 -28.23 -4.53 15.94
C SER A 56 -27.17 -4.36 17.04
N LYS A 57 -26.74 -3.12 17.31
CA LYS A 57 -25.81 -2.82 18.42
C LYS A 57 -26.25 -3.48 19.74
N GLY A 58 -27.56 -3.56 20.00
CA GLY A 58 -28.12 -4.23 21.17
C GLY A 58 -27.92 -5.75 21.16
N GLU A 59 -28.14 -6.40 20.02
CA GLU A 59 -27.91 -7.84 19.86
C GLU A 59 -26.43 -8.18 19.99
N LEU A 60 -25.55 -7.38 19.39
CA LEU A 60 -24.11 -7.56 19.47
C LEU A 60 -23.60 -7.48 20.91
N LYS A 61 -24.10 -6.51 21.67
CA LYS A 61 -23.84 -6.39 23.11
C LYS A 61 -24.27 -7.64 23.89
N VAL A 62 -25.45 -8.16 23.59
CA VAL A 62 -25.96 -9.38 24.24
C VAL A 62 -25.08 -10.58 23.90
N LEU A 63 -24.71 -10.75 22.63
CA LEU A 63 -23.87 -11.86 22.18
C LEU A 63 -22.45 -11.82 22.78
N ILE A 64 -21.83 -10.64 22.86
CA ILE A 64 -20.51 -10.49 23.47
C ILE A 64 -20.57 -10.70 24.98
N SER A 65 -21.56 -10.12 25.67
CA SER A 65 -21.69 -10.21 27.13
C SER A 65 -22.08 -11.60 27.63
N LYS A 66 -22.86 -12.36 26.85
CA LYS A 66 -23.16 -13.77 27.17
C LYS A 66 -21.93 -14.69 27.10
N GLY A 67 -20.85 -14.25 26.45
CA GLY A 67 -19.62 -15.04 26.35
C GLY A 67 -19.78 -16.33 25.53
N GLU A 68 -20.80 -16.42 24.66
CA GLU A 68 -21.02 -17.59 23.78
C GLU A 68 -19.83 -17.83 22.84
N LEU A 69 -19.03 -16.80 22.57
CA LEU A 69 -17.81 -16.87 21.78
C LEU A 69 -16.60 -16.23 22.49
N PRO A 70 -15.40 -16.80 22.31
CA PRO A 70 -14.16 -16.15 22.70
C PRO A 70 -14.00 -14.78 22.02
N GLU A 71 -13.43 -13.82 22.75
CA GLU A 71 -13.10 -12.48 22.24
C GLU A 71 -12.28 -12.53 20.94
N LYS A 72 -11.38 -13.51 20.82
CA LYS A 72 -10.57 -13.75 19.61
C LYS A 72 -11.44 -14.00 18.37
N SER A 73 -12.56 -14.69 18.50
CA SER A 73 -13.46 -14.95 17.38
C SER A 73 -14.12 -13.66 16.88
N TRP A 74 -14.49 -12.75 17.79
CA TRP A 74 -14.99 -11.43 17.43
C TRP A 74 -13.94 -10.55 16.76
N LEU A 75 -12.70 -10.58 17.24
CA LEU A 75 -11.58 -9.87 16.60
C LEU A 75 -11.33 -10.39 15.18
N LEU A 76 -11.38 -11.71 14.97
CA LEU A 76 -11.24 -12.31 13.64
C LEU A 76 -12.38 -11.90 12.70
N LEU A 77 -13.62 -11.88 13.21
CA LEU A 77 -14.78 -11.44 12.45
C LEU A 77 -14.66 -9.96 12.03
N ALA A 78 -14.32 -9.07 12.97
CA ALA A 78 -14.09 -7.66 12.68
C ALA A 78 -12.95 -7.46 11.67
N HIS A 79 -11.86 -8.22 11.81
CA HIS A 79 -10.77 -8.19 10.85
C HIS A 79 -11.19 -8.68 9.45
N SER A 80 -12.07 -9.68 9.36
CA SER A 80 -12.65 -10.09 8.08
C SER A 80 -13.46 -8.97 7.43
N TYR A 81 -14.30 -8.27 8.21
CA TYR A 81 -15.04 -7.11 7.71
C TYR A 81 -14.12 -5.97 7.28
N PHE A 82 -13.06 -5.68 8.05
CA PHE A 82 -12.03 -4.72 7.68
C PHE A 82 -11.40 -5.06 6.32
N LYS A 83 -11.07 -6.33 6.08
CA LYS A 83 -10.47 -6.78 4.82
C LYS A 83 -11.43 -6.69 3.63
N ASN A 84 -12.72 -6.86 3.87
CA ASN A 84 -13.77 -6.70 2.86
C ASN A 84 -14.13 -5.23 2.60
N GLY A 85 -13.61 -4.28 3.38
CA GLY A 85 -13.97 -2.86 3.29
C GLY A 85 -15.24 -2.46 4.05
N ASP A 86 -15.86 -3.41 4.77
CA ASP A 86 -17.04 -3.20 5.61
C ASP A 86 -16.65 -2.51 6.94
N TYR A 87 -16.18 -1.26 6.87
CA TYR A 87 -15.62 -0.58 8.03
C TYR A 87 -16.65 -0.28 9.12
N GLU A 88 -17.92 -0.05 8.77
CA GLU A 88 -19.00 0.19 9.73
C GLU A 88 -19.15 -0.99 10.70
N LYS A 89 -19.27 -2.21 10.16
CA LYS A 89 -19.38 -3.46 10.94
C LYS A 89 -18.17 -3.67 11.83
N CYS A 90 -17.00 -3.38 11.29
CA CYS A 90 -15.73 -3.48 12.00
C CYS A 90 -15.68 -2.51 13.19
N ILE A 91 -16.12 -1.26 13.01
CA ILE A 91 -16.20 -0.24 14.05
C ILE A 91 -17.19 -0.67 15.15
N GLU A 92 -18.36 -1.19 14.79
CA GLU A 92 -19.35 -1.64 15.76
C GLU A 92 -18.83 -2.77 16.64
N ILE A 93 -18.22 -3.79 16.04
CA ILE A 93 -17.64 -4.93 16.78
C ILE A 93 -16.52 -4.47 17.70
N TYR A 94 -15.55 -3.69 17.23
CA TYR A 94 -14.46 -3.22 18.10
C TYR A 94 -14.96 -2.29 19.21
N SER A 95 -15.93 -1.43 18.91
CA SER A 95 -16.50 -0.53 19.92
C SER A 95 -17.22 -1.30 21.02
N GLU A 96 -17.96 -2.36 20.68
CA GLU A 96 -18.64 -3.19 21.67
C GLU A 96 -17.67 -4.09 22.44
N LEU A 97 -16.64 -4.62 21.79
CA LEU A 97 -15.54 -5.31 22.49
C LEU A 97 -14.85 -4.41 23.52
N LEU A 98 -14.69 -3.11 23.22
CA LEU A 98 -14.11 -2.16 24.17
C LEU A 98 -15.05 -1.75 25.30
N SER A 99 -16.38 -1.91 25.13
CA SER A 99 -17.39 -1.51 26.11
C SER A 99 -17.68 -2.61 27.13
N VAL A 100 -17.82 -3.87 26.68
CA VAL A 100 -18.22 -5.02 27.50
C VAL A 100 -17.22 -6.16 27.53
N GLY A 101 -16.19 -6.12 26.67
CA GLY A 101 -15.18 -7.17 26.59
C GLY A 101 -14.16 -7.17 27.72
N SER A 102 -13.25 -8.14 27.68
CA SER A 102 -12.17 -8.23 28.68
C SER A 102 -11.17 -7.09 28.50
N LYS A 103 -10.63 -6.59 29.61
CA LYS A 103 -9.53 -5.61 29.57
C LYS A 103 -8.22 -6.18 29.00
N LYS A 104 -8.12 -7.50 28.85
CA LYS A 104 -6.89 -8.19 28.40
C LYS A 104 -6.37 -7.68 27.06
N ASN A 105 -7.25 -7.50 26.06
CA ASN A 105 -6.85 -7.02 24.72
C ASN A 105 -7.29 -5.58 24.46
N TYR A 106 -7.57 -4.79 25.50
CA TYR A 106 -8.09 -3.44 25.37
C TYR A 106 -7.22 -2.56 24.46
N ARG A 107 -5.90 -2.59 24.66
CA ARG A 107 -4.94 -1.78 23.88
C ARG A 107 -4.91 -2.17 22.40
N GLU A 108 -4.88 -3.48 22.11
CA GLU A 108 -4.86 -3.98 20.73
C GLU A 108 -6.18 -3.65 20.02
N THR A 109 -7.32 -3.90 20.69
CA THR A 109 -8.64 -3.58 20.15
C THR A 109 -8.81 -2.09 19.91
N LEU A 110 -8.31 -1.24 20.82
CA LEU A 110 -8.32 0.21 20.67
C LEU A 110 -7.49 0.66 19.45
N PHE A 111 -6.32 0.06 19.24
CA PHE A 111 -5.50 0.33 18.06
C PHE A 111 -6.19 -0.12 16.76
N LEU A 112 -6.81 -1.31 16.75
CA LEU A 112 -7.57 -1.82 15.62
C LEU A 112 -8.77 -0.92 15.28
N LEU A 113 -9.45 -0.38 16.29
CA LEU A 113 -10.51 0.61 16.09
C LEU A 113 -9.98 1.90 15.46
N GLY A 114 -8.88 2.46 15.98
CA GLY A 114 -8.24 3.66 15.42
C GLY A 114 -7.82 3.48 13.97
N ARG A 115 -7.20 2.33 13.65
CA ARG A 115 -6.83 1.96 12.27
C ARG A 115 -8.05 1.80 11.37
N THR A 116 -9.16 1.30 11.90
CA THR A 116 -10.42 1.17 11.15
C THR A 116 -11.01 2.54 10.85
N TYR A 117 -11.07 3.44 11.83
CA TYR A 117 -11.50 4.83 11.61
C TYR A 117 -10.64 5.52 10.56
N PHE A 118 -9.31 5.35 10.62
CA PHE A 118 -8.39 5.91 9.63
C PHE A 118 -8.70 5.41 8.21
N ARG A 119 -8.86 4.09 8.03
CA ARG A 119 -9.16 3.50 6.71
C ARG A 119 -10.56 3.82 6.19
N ALA A 120 -11.50 4.08 7.09
CA ALA A 120 -12.83 4.56 6.78
C ALA A 120 -12.89 6.07 6.45
N GLY A 121 -11.78 6.81 6.60
CA GLY A 121 -11.73 8.26 6.36
C GLY A 121 -12.20 9.11 7.54
N PHE A 122 -12.54 8.51 8.69
CA PHE A 122 -12.90 9.23 9.92
C PHE A 122 -11.63 9.68 10.67
N LEU A 123 -10.86 10.59 10.06
CA LEU A 123 -9.52 10.98 10.53
C LEU A 123 -9.53 11.58 11.94
N GLU A 124 -10.51 12.42 12.27
CA GLU A 124 -10.62 13.03 13.61
C GLU A 124 -10.81 11.98 14.71
N ARG A 125 -11.70 11.00 14.49
CA ARG A 125 -11.91 9.88 15.42
C ARG A 125 -10.68 8.99 15.51
N ALA A 126 -9.98 8.77 14.39
CA ALA A 126 -8.73 8.02 14.39
C ALA A 126 -7.68 8.72 15.26
N LYS A 127 -7.49 10.04 15.06
CA LYS A 127 -6.60 10.90 15.84
C LYS A 127 -6.88 10.80 17.34
N GLU A 128 -8.14 10.98 17.76
CA GLU A 128 -8.54 10.85 19.17
C GLU A 128 -8.14 9.50 19.78
N ILE A 129 -8.36 8.42 19.03
CA ILE A 129 -8.01 7.07 19.47
C ILE A 129 -6.50 6.89 19.60
N PHE A 130 -5.70 7.36 18.65
CA PHE A 130 -4.24 7.27 18.72
C PHE A 130 -3.67 8.13 19.84
N LEU A 131 -4.19 9.35 20.05
CA LEU A 131 -3.82 10.20 21.19
C LEU A 131 -4.15 9.51 22.51
N LYS A 132 -5.31 8.87 22.64
CA LYS A 132 -5.68 8.09 23.82
C LYS A 132 -4.74 6.90 24.08
N ILE A 133 -4.26 6.24 23.03
CA ILE A 133 -3.25 5.17 23.16
C ILE A 133 -1.94 5.76 23.70
N LEU A 134 -1.51 6.90 23.16
CA LEU A 134 -0.26 7.57 23.52
C LEU A 134 -0.29 8.20 24.91
N GLN A 135 -1.43 8.70 25.39
CA GLN A 135 -1.60 9.16 26.77
C GLN A 135 -1.26 8.07 27.80
N ASN A 136 -1.64 6.82 27.50
CA ASN A 136 -1.38 5.69 28.38
C ASN A 136 -0.02 5.01 28.10
N ASN A 137 0.44 5.06 26.85
CA ASN A 137 1.67 4.41 26.40
C ASN A 137 2.38 5.29 25.35
N PRO A 138 3.13 6.33 25.79
CA PRO A 138 3.72 7.32 24.88
C PRO A 138 4.68 6.71 23.84
N ARG A 139 5.40 5.65 24.22
CA ARG A 139 6.38 4.95 23.36
C ARG A 139 5.73 3.85 22.53
N THR A 140 4.69 4.17 21.76
CA THR A 140 3.99 3.22 20.88
C THR A 140 4.21 3.58 19.40
N PRO A 141 5.22 3.00 18.72
CA PRO A 141 5.56 3.37 17.34
C PRO A 141 4.39 3.25 16.35
N GLN A 142 3.55 2.22 16.48
CA GLN A 142 2.43 2.08 15.54
C GLN A 142 1.39 3.19 15.71
N ALA A 143 1.11 3.61 16.95
CA ALA A 143 0.17 4.70 17.21
C ALA A 143 0.74 6.05 16.73
N LEU A 144 2.03 6.30 16.94
CA LEU A 144 2.72 7.48 16.41
C LEU A 144 2.67 7.51 14.88
N ALA A 145 3.00 6.40 14.21
CA ALA A 145 2.96 6.32 12.75
C ALA A 145 1.56 6.61 12.18
N TYR A 146 0.51 6.05 12.80
CA TYR A 146 -0.86 6.35 12.36
C TYR A 146 -1.34 7.76 12.73
N LEU A 147 -0.86 8.33 13.83
CA LEU A 147 -1.15 9.71 14.20
C LEU A 147 -0.50 10.69 13.21
N LEU A 148 0.76 10.45 12.82
CA LEU A 148 1.45 11.20 11.77
C LEU A 148 0.66 11.17 10.46
N LEU A 149 0.23 9.97 10.05
CA LEU A 149 -0.61 9.82 8.86
C LEU A 149 -1.94 10.56 9.01
N ALA A 150 -2.61 10.47 10.16
CA ALA A 150 -3.87 11.20 10.38
C ALA A 150 -3.67 12.72 10.20
N TYR A 151 -2.63 13.30 10.82
CA TYR A 151 -2.29 14.71 10.66
C TYR A 151 -1.94 15.08 9.21
N GLU A 152 -1.16 14.25 8.51
CA GLU A 152 -0.83 14.46 7.10
C GLU A 152 -2.09 14.51 6.22
N TYR A 153 -3.00 13.54 6.33
CA TYR A 153 -4.23 13.51 5.54
C TYR A 153 -5.18 14.66 5.87
N MET A 154 -5.14 15.15 7.12
CA MET A 154 -5.86 16.35 7.56
C MET A 154 -5.18 17.66 7.13
N ARG A 155 -3.99 17.60 6.52
CA ARG A 155 -3.13 18.75 6.16
C ARG A 155 -2.64 19.56 7.37
N GLU A 156 -2.63 18.94 8.55
CA GLU A 156 -2.08 19.50 9.78
C GLU A 156 -0.56 19.22 9.85
N TYR A 157 0.19 19.71 8.85
CA TYR A 157 1.59 19.31 8.65
C TYR A 157 2.53 19.70 9.80
N SER A 158 2.25 20.79 10.52
CA SER A 158 3.01 21.18 11.71
C SER A 158 2.93 20.12 12.80
N LEU A 159 1.73 19.62 13.08
CA LEU A 159 1.51 18.56 14.06
C LEU A 159 2.08 17.22 13.58
N ALA A 160 2.00 16.93 12.27
CA ALA A 160 2.66 15.75 11.70
C ALA A 160 4.19 15.78 11.89
N LEU A 161 4.81 16.96 11.73
CA LEU A 161 6.25 17.18 11.97
C LEU A 161 6.61 17.02 13.45
N GLU A 162 5.78 17.49 14.38
CA GLU A 162 5.98 17.29 15.83
C GLU A 162 6.00 15.80 16.22
N VAL A 163 5.21 14.96 15.54
CA VAL A 163 5.18 13.50 15.79
C VAL A 163 6.49 12.81 15.38
N LEU A 164 7.33 13.44 14.55
CA LEU A 164 8.62 12.86 14.14
C LEU A 164 9.62 12.78 15.29
N GLU A 165 9.60 13.74 16.23
CA GLU A 165 10.53 13.77 17.37
C GLU A 165 10.43 12.49 18.23
N PRO A 166 9.25 12.07 18.74
CA PRO A 166 9.15 10.82 19.48
C PRO A 166 9.39 9.57 18.60
N LEU A 167 9.21 9.64 17.28
CA LEU A 167 9.58 8.55 16.39
C LEU A 167 11.10 8.40 16.26
N ASP A 168 11.83 9.52 16.18
CA ASP A 168 13.29 9.57 16.14
C ASP A 168 13.92 9.07 17.45
N GLU A 169 13.36 9.47 18.61
CA GLU A 169 13.76 8.92 19.91
C GLU A 169 13.62 7.39 19.99
N LEU A 170 12.68 6.82 19.23
CA LEU A 170 12.46 5.37 19.12
C LEU A 170 13.29 4.73 18.01
N LYS A 171 14.28 5.46 17.46
CA LYS A 171 15.21 5.06 16.41
C LYS A 171 14.49 4.60 15.13
N LYS A 172 13.37 5.23 14.80
CA LYS A 172 12.72 5.03 13.51
C LYS A 172 13.38 5.92 12.47
N ASP A 173 13.56 5.38 11.26
CA ASP A 173 13.99 6.20 10.13
C ASP A 173 12.85 7.15 9.76
N ILE A 174 13.06 8.43 10.03
CA ILE A 174 12.12 9.52 9.78
C ILE A 174 12.55 10.39 8.60
N LYS A 175 13.69 10.11 7.95
CA LYS A 175 14.30 11.02 6.98
C LYS A 175 13.33 11.34 5.84
N LYS A 176 12.73 10.29 5.25
CA LYS A 176 11.77 10.44 4.15
C LYS A 176 10.49 11.15 4.60
N ASP A 177 9.93 10.80 5.75
CA ASP A 177 8.73 11.45 6.29
C ASP A 177 8.98 12.94 6.56
N SER A 178 10.12 13.31 7.15
CA SER A 178 10.50 14.70 7.42
C SER A 178 10.55 15.54 6.15
N VAL A 179 11.30 15.10 5.14
CA VAL A 179 11.43 15.84 3.87
C VAL A 179 10.08 15.89 3.14
N TYR A 180 9.34 14.79 3.12
CA TYR A 180 8.02 14.74 2.49
C TYR A 180 7.02 15.72 3.12
N LEU A 181 6.93 15.75 4.46
CA LEU A 181 6.05 16.65 5.19
C LEU A 181 6.47 18.12 5.03
N ARG A 182 7.78 18.42 5.02
CA ARG A 182 8.30 19.77 4.72
C ARG A 182 7.89 20.23 3.33
N ILE A 183 8.04 19.38 2.31
CA ILE A 183 7.60 19.70 0.94
C ILE A 183 6.08 19.90 0.90
N LEU A 184 5.29 19.03 1.53
CA LEU A 184 3.82 19.20 1.59
C LEU A 184 3.42 20.52 2.28
N ALA A 185 4.04 20.85 3.40
CA ALA A 185 3.81 22.12 4.11
C ALA A 185 4.13 23.31 3.21
N LEU A 186 5.29 23.31 2.56
CA LEU A 186 5.73 24.35 1.63
C LEU A 186 4.75 24.52 0.45
N LEU A 187 4.38 23.43 -0.21
CA LEU A 187 3.55 23.48 -1.42
C LEU A 187 2.11 23.90 -1.12
N ASN A 188 1.57 23.51 0.04
CA ASN A 188 0.20 23.82 0.44
C ASN A 188 0.05 25.15 1.20
N ASP A 189 1.15 25.82 1.58
CA ASP A 189 1.05 27.13 2.23
C ASP A 189 0.64 28.19 1.19
N ALA A 190 -0.54 28.78 1.38
CA ALA A 190 -1.07 29.83 0.51
C ALA A 190 -0.36 31.19 0.68
N LYS A 191 0.41 31.38 1.76
CA LYS A 191 1.13 32.64 2.05
C LYS A 191 2.43 32.76 1.26
N ILE A 192 3.01 31.64 0.86
CA ILE A 192 4.30 31.61 0.15
C ILE A 192 4.05 31.78 -1.34
N SER A 193 4.78 32.69 -1.98
CA SER A 193 4.71 32.93 -3.42
C SER A 193 5.17 31.69 -4.21
N THR A 194 4.72 31.56 -5.47
CA THR A 194 5.19 30.44 -6.32
C THR A 194 6.70 30.46 -6.48
N ASP A 195 7.31 31.63 -6.68
CA ASP A 195 8.76 31.75 -6.88
C ASP A 195 9.55 31.34 -5.64
N ASP A 196 9.08 31.71 -4.45
CA ASP A 196 9.71 31.30 -3.20
C ASP A 196 9.52 29.79 -2.94
N LYS A 197 8.36 29.22 -3.30
CA LYS A 197 8.16 27.77 -3.27
C LYS A 197 9.17 27.05 -4.17
N LEU A 198 9.39 27.55 -5.38
CA LEU A 198 10.33 26.96 -6.32
C LEU A 198 11.78 27.00 -5.79
N LYS A 199 12.22 28.15 -5.27
CA LYS A 199 13.55 28.30 -4.66
C LYS A 199 13.75 27.35 -3.49
N ASN A 200 12.84 27.37 -2.53
CA ASN A 200 12.90 26.51 -1.35
C ASN A 200 12.85 25.01 -1.71
N LEU A 201 12.05 24.64 -2.73
CA LEU A 201 11.97 23.25 -3.19
C LEU A 201 13.29 22.78 -3.82
N VAL A 202 13.95 23.64 -4.59
CA VAL A 202 15.29 23.38 -5.16
C VAL A 202 16.33 23.23 -4.05
N GLU A 203 16.29 24.08 -3.02
CA GLU A 203 17.20 23.98 -1.87
C GLU A 203 17.03 22.66 -1.13
N ILE A 204 15.79 22.30 -0.77
CA ILE A 204 15.47 21.01 -0.14
C ILE A 204 16.00 19.85 -0.99
N TYR A 205 15.81 19.89 -2.31
CA TYR A 205 16.27 18.81 -3.18
C TYR A 205 17.79 18.73 -3.27
N LYS A 206 18.49 19.88 -3.32
CA LYS A 206 19.96 19.92 -3.37
C LYS A 206 20.59 19.29 -2.14
N GLU A 207 20.01 19.53 -0.97
CA GLU A 207 20.45 18.99 0.31
C GLU A 207 20.17 17.48 0.43
N GLU A 208 18.95 17.07 0.09
CA GLU A 208 18.45 15.74 0.48
C GLU A 208 18.54 14.67 -0.61
N ARG A 209 18.46 15.08 -1.90
CA ARG A 209 18.54 14.19 -3.07
C ARG A 209 17.56 13.01 -3.08
N ILE A 210 16.41 13.17 -2.46
CA ILE A 210 15.29 12.21 -2.45
C ILE A 210 14.01 12.87 -2.99
N LEU A 211 12.95 12.08 -3.22
CA LEU A 211 11.67 12.59 -3.73
C LEU A 211 11.80 13.27 -5.11
N SER A 212 12.77 12.85 -5.92
CA SER A 212 13.07 13.45 -7.24
C SER A 212 11.82 13.61 -8.09
N ARG A 213 10.95 12.59 -8.15
CA ARG A 213 9.73 12.65 -8.94
C ARG A 213 8.79 13.75 -8.45
N MET A 214 8.51 13.83 -7.15
CA MET A 214 7.65 14.87 -6.56
C MET A 214 8.19 16.27 -6.83
N VAL A 215 9.50 16.45 -6.66
CA VAL A 215 10.18 17.73 -6.87
C VAL A 215 10.09 18.14 -8.33
N PHE A 216 10.55 17.29 -9.26
CA PHE A 216 10.61 17.66 -10.67
C PHE A 216 9.25 17.72 -11.35
N GLU A 217 8.27 16.92 -10.92
CA GLU A 217 6.89 17.06 -11.36
C GLU A 217 6.36 18.46 -11.05
N TYR A 218 6.60 18.98 -9.83
CA TYR A 218 6.21 20.33 -9.47
C TYR A 218 7.02 21.39 -10.22
N LEU A 219 8.36 21.27 -10.28
CA LEU A 219 9.21 22.23 -10.97
C LEU A 219 8.84 22.36 -12.45
N PHE A 220 8.76 21.25 -13.19
CA PHE A 220 8.38 21.28 -14.61
C PHE A 220 6.97 21.84 -14.83
N SER A 221 6.03 21.64 -13.89
CA SER A 221 4.68 22.20 -13.99
C SER A 221 4.61 23.72 -13.83
N LYS A 222 5.66 24.36 -13.28
CA LYS A 222 5.68 25.79 -12.94
C LYS A 222 6.74 26.57 -13.69
N ASP A 223 7.95 26.03 -13.78
CA ASP A 223 9.09 26.64 -14.45
C ASP A 223 10.02 25.53 -14.99
N ALA A 224 9.86 25.21 -16.27
CA ALA A 224 10.67 24.21 -16.95
C ALA A 224 12.16 24.60 -17.03
N ASN A 225 12.48 25.88 -17.16
CA ASN A 225 13.86 26.34 -17.25
C ASN A 225 14.60 26.09 -15.92
N LEU A 226 13.96 26.46 -14.80
CA LEU A 226 14.49 26.19 -13.47
C LEU A 226 14.61 24.69 -13.20
N ALA A 227 13.63 23.90 -13.63
CA ALA A 227 13.66 22.44 -13.50
C ALA A 227 14.89 21.84 -14.21
N TRP A 228 15.11 22.21 -15.47
CA TRP A 228 16.25 21.75 -16.25
C TRP A 228 17.60 22.17 -15.65
N GLN A 229 17.73 23.41 -15.18
CA GLN A 229 18.96 23.91 -14.55
C GLN A 229 19.36 23.14 -13.29
N ASN A 230 18.39 22.56 -12.58
CA ASN A 230 18.61 21.84 -11.33
C ASN A 230 18.41 20.33 -11.46
N LEU A 231 18.20 19.83 -12.68
CA LEU A 231 17.92 18.42 -12.93
C LEU A 231 19.11 17.54 -12.55
N ASP A 232 18.84 16.53 -11.72
CA ASP A 232 19.80 15.46 -11.48
C ASP A 232 19.72 14.44 -12.61
N VAL A 233 20.63 14.58 -13.58
CA VAL A 233 20.71 13.71 -14.77
C VAL A 233 20.88 12.23 -14.45
N SER A 234 21.36 11.86 -13.25
CA SER A 234 21.45 10.46 -12.82
C SER A 234 20.11 9.85 -12.43
N LYS A 235 19.06 10.68 -12.26
CA LYS A 235 17.72 10.29 -11.82
C LYS A 235 16.69 10.36 -12.95
N CYS A 236 17.10 10.67 -14.19
CA CYS A 236 16.17 10.83 -15.32
C CYS A 236 15.28 9.60 -15.54
N GLU A 237 15.82 8.39 -15.40
CA GLU A 237 15.05 7.14 -15.51
C GLU A 237 13.90 7.06 -14.51
N MET A 238 14.10 7.55 -13.28
CA MET A 238 13.10 7.53 -12.20
C MET A 238 11.95 8.53 -12.42
N ILE A 239 12.11 9.47 -13.35
CA ILE A 239 11.13 10.51 -13.66
C ILE A 239 10.73 10.48 -15.15
N SER A 240 10.92 9.33 -15.80
CA SER A 240 10.66 9.15 -17.23
C SER A 240 9.23 9.53 -17.63
N ASP A 241 8.27 9.24 -16.76
CA ASP A 241 6.86 9.59 -16.94
C ASP A 241 6.64 11.11 -16.94
N VAL A 242 7.37 11.86 -16.12
CA VAL A 242 7.32 13.33 -16.07
C VAL A 242 7.96 13.88 -17.35
N LEU A 243 9.17 13.41 -17.69
CA LEU A 243 9.93 13.86 -18.86
C LEU A 243 9.21 13.57 -20.19
N TRP A 244 8.58 12.39 -20.30
CA TRP A 244 7.82 11.99 -21.48
C TRP A 244 6.56 12.83 -21.71
N ARG A 245 6.00 13.43 -20.65
CA ARG A 245 4.80 14.27 -20.71
C ARG A 245 5.07 15.76 -20.92
N LEU A 246 6.33 16.19 -20.96
CA LEU A 246 6.67 17.60 -21.20
C LEU A 246 6.23 18.06 -22.59
N ASP A 247 5.71 19.29 -22.68
CA ASP A 247 5.45 19.93 -23.97
C ASP A 247 6.76 20.16 -24.74
N LYS A 248 6.69 20.15 -26.08
CA LYS A 248 7.88 20.38 -26.93
C LYS A 248 8.57 21.70 -26.66
N LYS A 249 7.80 22.74 -26.31
CA LYS A 249 8.31 24.09 -25.98
C LYS A 249 9.15 24.12 -24.70
N ASP A 250 8.93 23.16 -23.80
CA ASP A 250 9.57 23.08 -22.48
C ASP A 250 10.82 22.20 -22.51
N LEU A 251 11.23 21.69 -23.68
CA LEU A 251 12.44 20.89 -23.84
C LEU A 251 13.69 21.77 -23.88
N ASN A 252 14.76 21.31 -23.20
CA ASN A 252 16.07 21.94 -23.27
C ASN A 252 17.03 21.07 -24.09
N LEU A 253 17.22 21.42 -25.37
CA LEU A 253 18.04 20.62 -26.31
C LEU A 253 19.52 20.56 -25.91
N ASP A 254 20.05 21.61 -25.27
CA ASP A 254 21.44 21.64 -24.83
C ASP A 254 21.71 20.58 -23.75
N ILE A 255 20.78 20.42 -22.80
CA ILE A 255 20.88 19.38 -21.76
C ILE A 255 20.56 18.00 -22.34
N ILE A 256 19.54 17.90 -23.20
CA ILE A 256 19.15 16.63 -23.81
C ILE A 256 20.32 16.04 -24.61
N THR A 257 21.02 16.84 -25.41
CA THR A 257 22.16 16.36 -26.23
C THR A 257 23.34 15.85 -25.40
N GLN A 258 23.46 16.25 -24.13
CA GLN A 258 24.56 15.89 -23.24
C GLN A 258 24.29 14.62 -22.42
N ASN A 259 23.06 14.11 -22.38
CA ASN A 259 22.69 12.94 -21.58
C ASN A 259 22.23 11.77 -22.48
N GLY A 260 22.86 10.60 -22.33
CA GLY A 260 22.55 9.42 -23.14
C GLY A 260 21.07 8.98 -23.04
N TYR A 261 20.54 8.87 -21.82
CA TYR A 261 19.16 8.47 -21.60
C TYR A 261 18.15 9.47 -22.18
N LEU A 262 18.37 10.77 -22.00
CA LEU A 262 17.49 11.80 -22.58
C LEU A 262 17.52 11.79 -24.11
N ARG A 263 18.69 11.56 -24.73
CA ARG A 263 18.78 11.38 -26.18
C ARG A 263 17.92 10.21 -26.65
N GLU A 264 17.99 9.08 -25.97
CA GLU A 264 17.19 7.90 -26.28
C GLU A 264 15.70 8.17 -26.09
N LEU A 265 15.31 8.72 -24.94
CA LEU A 265 13.92 9.05 -24.59
C LEU A 265 13.27 9.99 -25.61
N TYR A 266 13.93 11.12 -25.93
CA TYR A 266 13.35 12.11 -26.85
C TYR A 266 13.53 11.73 -28.32
N THR A 267 14.45 10.81 -28.66
CA THR A 267 14.46 10.19 -29.98
C THR A 267 13.28 9.23 -30.13
N ALA A 268 13.02 8.38 -29.13
CA ALA A 268 11.86 7.48 -29.09
C ALA A 268 10.53 8.24 -29.17
N ARG A 269 10.44 9.42 -28.52
CA ARG A 269 9.25 10.29 -28.61
C ARG A 269 9.12 11.01 -29.96
N GLY A 270 10.21 11.08 -30.73
CA GLY A 270 10.25 11.71 -32.06
C GLY A 270 10.51 13.22 -32.06
N ASP A 271 11.04 13.79 -30.99
CA ASP A 271 11.38 15.23 -30.93
C ASP A 271 12.77 15.53 -31.48
N VAL A 272 13.68 14.56 -31.43
CA VAL A 272 15.06 14.66 -31.91
C VAL A 272 15.48 13.38 -32.64
N ASP A 273 16.58 13.43 -33.40
CA ASP A 273 17.22 12.24 -34.00
C ASP A 273 18.66 12.14 -33.50
N LEU A 274 18.82 11.78 -32.22
CA LEU A 274 20.10 11.78 -31.52
C LEU A 274 20.56 10.38 -31.07
N ALA A 275 19.70 9.37 -31.13
CA ALA A 275 20.00 7.98 -30.79
C ALA A 275 19.60 7.04 -31.94
N LYS A 276 20.31 5.92 -32.09
CA LYS A 276 19.97 4.88 -33.08
C LYS A 276 19.51 3.57 -32.45
N SER A 277 19.69 3.43 -31.14
CA SER A 277 19.26 2.28 -30.34
C SER A 277 19.10 2.71 -28.89
N SER A 278 18.42 1.89 -28.08
CA SER A 278 18.35 2.05 -26.62
C SER A 278 18.56 0.71 -25.92
N SER A 279 19.05 0.76 -24.68
CA SER A 279 19.05 -0.40 -23.79
C SER A 279 17.67 -0.69 -23.18
N VAL A 280 16.78 0.32 -23.17
CA VAL A 280 15.39 0.17 -22.75
C VAL A 280 14.60 -0.31 -23.96
N PHE A 281 14.04 -1.52 -23.85
CA PHE A 281 13.36 -2.20 -24.96
C PHE A 281 12.27 -1.34 -25.60
N GLU A 282 11.43 -0.71 -24.80
CA GLU A 282 10.32 0.11 -25.29
C GLU A 282 10.82 1.34 -26.07
N LEU A 283 11.92 1.96 -25.62
CA LEU A 283 12.53 3.07 -26.33
C LEU A 283 13.17 2.59 -27.63
N ASP A 284 13.87 1.46 -27.61
CA ASP A 284 14.52 0.89 -28.80
C ASP A 284 13.51 0.53 -29.88
N VAL A 285 12.37 -0.04 -29.50
CA VAL A 285 11.26 -0.32 -30.41
C VAL A 285 10.75 0.99 -31.03
N LEU A 286 10.47 2.03 -30.24
CA LEU A 286 9.99 3.30 -30.78
C LEU A 286 11.02 4.02 -31.68
N ILE A 287 12.31 3.95 -31.35
CA ILE A 287 13.39 4.52 -32.17
C ILE A 287 13.44 3.85 -33.55
N ASN A 288 13.26 2.52 -33.61
CA ASN A 288 13.38 1.74 -34.84
C ASN A 288 12.06 1.59 -35.61
N LEU A 289 10.93 1.92 -35.00
CA LEU A 289 9.62 1.85 -35.65
C LEU A 289 9.49 2.89 -36.77
N ASN A 290 8.75 2.53 -37.82
CA ASN A 290 8.40 3.48 -38.87
C ASN A 290 7.58 4.62 -38.25
N LYS A 291 7.94 5.88 -38.54
CA LYS A 291 7.24 7.08 -38.07
C LYS A 291 5.74 7.06 -38.30
N LYS A 292 5.21 6.27 -39.25
CA LYS A 292 3.76 6.10 -39.50
C LYS A 292 3.04 5.17 -38.51
N THR A 293 3.77 4.47 -37.64
CA THR A 293 3.20 3.52 -36.68
C THR A 293 2.60 4.28 -35.51
N ASN A 294 1.40 3.90 -35.11
CA ASN A 294 0.65 4.59 -34.08
C ASN A 294 0.94 4.01 -32.69
N ALA A 295 2.17 4.20 -32.19
CA ALA A 295 2.64 3.66 -30.92
C ALA A 295 3.23 4.77 -30.02
N THR A 296 3.03 4.65 -28.71
CA THR A 296 3.59 5.54 -27.68
C THR A 296 3.83 4.77 -26.39
N LEU A 297 4.38 5.44 -25.38
CA LEU A 297 4.58 4.88 -24.05
C LEU A 297 3.36 5.10 -23.15
N SER A 298 3.10 4.10 -22.33
CA SER A 298 2.27 4.17 -21.14
C SER A 298 3.11 3.82 -19.92
N PHE A 299 2.68 4.28 -18.74
CA PHE A 299 3.43 4.12 -17.51
C PHE A 299 2.54 3.50 -16.45
N GLU A 300 3.04 2.42 -15.85
CA GLU A 300 2.47 1.80 -14.67
C GLU A 300 3.37 2.06 -13.46
N TYR A 301 2.79 2.01 -12.27
CA TYR A 301 3.50 2.39 -11.04
C TYR A 301 3.44 1.26 -10.03
N ILE A 302 4.60 0.78 -9.60
CA ILE A 302 4.71 -0.31 -8.63
C ILE A 302 5.39 0.21 -7.38
N CYS A 303 4.79 -0.05 -6.21
CA CYS A 303 5.44 0.24 -4.95
C CYS A 303 6.59 -0.73 -4.69
N ASP A 304 7.82 -0.24 -4.60
CA ASP A 304 8.98 -1.09 -4.30
C ASP A 304 8.93 -1.73 -2.90
N ASN A 305 8.15 -1.18 -1.98
CA ASN A 305 8.01 -1.73 -0.63
C ASN A 305 6.96 -2.86 -0.55
N CYS A 306 5.76 -2.65 -1.07
CA CYS A 306 4.64 -3.62 -0.93
C CYS A 306 4.19 -4.29 -2.22
N LYS A 307 4.82 -3.93 -3.35
CA LYS A 307 4.58 -4.47 -4.70
C LYS A 307 3.15 -4.29 -5.21
N VAL A 308 2.37 -3.38 -4.61
CA VAL A 308 1.06 -2.99 -5.15
C VAL A 308 1.26 -2.23 -6.44
N LEU A 309 0.48 -2.61 -7.46
CA LEU A 309 0.33 -1.86 -8.70
C LEU A 309 -0.64 -0.70 -8.46
N ALA A 310 -0.30 0.48 -8.93
CA ALA A 310 -1.13 1.67 -8.87
C ALA A 310 -1.36 2.24 -10.28
N PRO A 311 -2.59 2.68 -10.59
CA PRO A 311 -2.91 3.27 -11.90
C PRO A 311 -2.33 4.68 -12.09
N PHE A 312 -1.91 5.33 -11.01
CA PHE A 312 -1.34 6.67 -11.01
C PHE A 312 -0.09 6.71 -10.14
N ALA A 313 0.82 7.62 -10.50
CA ALA A 313 2.01 7.86 -9.68
C ALA A 313 1.63 8.32 -8.27
N PHE A 314 2.45 7.95 -7.30
CA PHE A 314 2.24 8.34 -5.92
C PHE A 314 3.56 8.66 -5.23
N ASN A 315 3.52 9.66 -4.34
CA ASN A 315 4.66 9.98 -3.48
C ASN A 315 4.60 9.18 -2.17
N ARG A 316 3.39 8.87 -1.68
CA ARG A 316 3.12 7.97 -0.55
C ARG A 316 2.21 6.83 -1.01
N CYS A 317 2.62 5.59 -0.77
CA CYS A 317 1.84 4.41 -1.17
C CYS A 317 0.52 4.31 -0.39
N SER A 318 -0.63 4.19 -1.06
CA SER A 318 -1.93 4.03 -0.41
C SER A 318 -2.10 2.72 0.38
N SER A 319 -1.40 1.66 -0.05
CA SER A 319 -1.39 0.35 0.62
C SER A 319 -0.53 0.34 1.89
N CYS A 320 0.79 0.56 1.75
CA CYS A 320 1.76 0.43 2.84
C CYS A 320 2.25 1.75 3.46
N HIS A 321 1.84 2.90 2.95
CA HIS A 321 2.24 4.23 3.39
C HIS A 321 3.73 4.58 3.28
N ALA A 322 4.56 3.74 2.63
CA ALA A 322 5.94 4.08 2.35
C ALA A 322 6.04 5.25 1.36
N ILE A 323 7.03 6.11 1.59
CA ILE A 323 7.31 7.31 0.79
C ILE A 323 8.42 7.03 -0.22
N ASP A 324 8.33 7.62 -1.41
CA ASP A 324 9.37 7.58 -2.44
C ASP A 324 9.73 6.13 -2.81
N THR A 325 8.69 5.37 -3.16
CA THR A 325 8.76 3.95 -3.54
C THR A 325 8.03 3.65 -4.84
N SER A 326 7.51 4.67 -5.53
CA SER A 326 6.81 4.50 -6.80
C SER A 326 7.83 4.28 -7.93
N ARG A 327 8.02 3.02 -8.32
CA ARG A 327 8.83 2.64 -9.47
C ARG A 327 7.97 2.66 -10.74
N ILE A 328 8.53 3.20 -11.81
CA ILE A 328 7.88 3.28 -13.12
C ILE A 328 8.15 1.98 -13.88
N GLU A 329 7.12 1.42 -14.49
CA GLU A 329 7.21 0.38 -15.50
C GLU A 329 6.70 0.96 -16.82
N ILE A 330 7.56 0.89 -17.85
CA ILE A 330 7.30 1.48 -19.16
C ILE A 330 6.68 0.40 -20.04
N ASN A 331 5.54 0.71 -20.68
CA ASN A 331 4.83 -0.21 -21.55
C ASN A 331 4.53 0.46 -22.89
N LEU A 332 4.64 -0.30 -23.99
CA LEU A 332 4.20 0.16 -25.31
C LEU A 332 2.68 0.07 -25.42
N THR A 333 2.06 1.15 -25.91
CA THR A 333 0.61 1.20 -26.18
C THR A 333 0.32 1.90 -27.51
N LYS A 334 -0.92 1.78 -27.99
CA LYS A 334 -1.38 2.51 -29.17
C LYS A 334 -1.57 3.98 -28.83
N ASP A 335 -1.10 4.88 -29.67
CA ASP A 335 -1.33 6.31 -29.50
C ASP A 335 -2.73 6.72 -30.01
N TYR A 336 -3.69 6.81 -29.10
CA TYR A 336 -5.07 7.15 -29.46
C TYR A 336 -5.24 8.63 -29.85
N HIS A 337 -4.29 9.51 -29.54
CA HIS A 337 -4.41 10.95 -29.83
C HIS A 337 -4.01 11.27 -31.27
N ARG A 338 -3.06 10.52 -31.84
CA ARG A 338 -2.57 10.73 -33.20
C ARG A 338 -3.61 10.49 -34.30
N ASN A 339 -4.55 9.57 -34.09
CA ASN A 339 -5.56 9.24 -35.10
C ASN A 339 -6.66 10.30 -35.28
N PHE A 340 -6.94 11.12 -34.26
CA PHE A 340 -7.99 12.14 -34.36
C PHE A 340 -7.65 13.28 -35.33
N SER A 341 -6.37 13.55 -35.58
CA SER A 341 -5.92 14.57 -36.52
C SER A 341 -5.86 14.11 -37.98
N GLU A 342 -5.75 12.80 -38.23
CA GLU A 342 -5.58 12.28 -39.60
C GLU A 342 -6.89 11.83 -40.26
N GLU A 343 -7.92 11.45 -39.49
CA GLU A 343 -9.22 11.01 -40.04
C GLU A 343 -10.19 12.16 -40.38
N ASN A 344 -9.97 13.39 -39.89
CA ASN A 344 -10.86 14.53 -40.17
C ASN A 344 -10.55 15.30 -41.46
N ASN A 345 -9.56 14.87 -42.25
CA ASN A 345 -9.20 15.54 -43.52
C ASN A 345 -9.68 14.79 -44.77
N SER A 346 -10.57 13.80 -44.67
CA SER A 346 -11.14 13.09 -45.82
C SER A 346 -12.53 13.58 -46.27
N PHE A 347 -12.97 14.74 -45.78
CA PHE A 347 -14.13 15.46 -46.31
C PHE A 347 -13.76 16.91 -46.61
N GLN A 348 -12.99 17.14 -47.68
CA GLN A 348 -13.02 18.38 -48.47
C GLN A 348 -12.39 18.16 -49.84
#